data_AF-A0A2R6LGA1-F1
#
_entry.id   AF-A0A2R6LGA1-F1
#
_cell.length_a   1.000
_cell.length_b   1.000
_cell.length_c   1.000
_cell.angle_alpha   90.00
_cell.angle_beta   90.00
_cell.angle_gamma   90.00
#
_symmetry.space_group_name_H-M   'P 1'
#
loop_
_entity.id
_entity.type
_entity.pdbx_description
1 polymer ?
#
loop_
_entity_poly.entity_id
_entity_poly.type
_entity_poly.pdbx_seq_one_letter_code
_entity_poly.pdbx_strand_id
1 'polypeptide(L)'
;MAGDDGSATPPTAGSGRSPGAARTDGGASTPAYRLPPPGATPTRVLAVSGETAGASPVQTLAAVDDRLDPDRVLAVPPKPSQVVPLAGRALSTPVITRTGVRVETFASPATGVALVVPPNVEELSASPAETLDREGLPETPSGSADEWGVHLVSDRLALEVDRHDRSATVRGVEAYLNAVGEGWTGDAVTHLSTALRPGYETTVEARDETVRVVGVGESRARLGAAVREGDPAVARLDLYANGVVDAASVTPTEFGLRSLRGVGRSRAETLREAGYTTVEEVAAARTRELASHDGVGTTAAAEIRTRAEARATGTVRPIEDRSLPDGDPVYVDLETDGLAPTTAWLIGVLDGDPEDGDYMAFRQRDPTDRRTHLTAFLDWLTGAQADRPVVAYNGLGFDFPTLRRLVQEHCPAYRDAWESVYTFDPYHWAVTEGNAALPGRTDRLEDVATALGWRPFTRGVDGRRVAEVWVEWEQAVLEASDPSAVADPDWERLEAYCEDDVRALATVHEALDDAARLETASTPTGSDTAQGSLGDFT
;
A
#
# COMPACT_ATOMS: atom_id res chain seq x y z
N MET A 1 -46.79 67.02 17.97
CA MET A 1 -45.77 66.01 17.64
C MET A 1 -46.50 64.82 17.02
N ALA A 2 -46.77 64.93 15.72
CA ALA A 2 -47.21 63.89 14.79
C ALA A 2 -46.03 63.77 13.80
N GLY A 3 -45.52 62.62 13.39
CA GLY A 3 -46.17 61.43 12.84
C GLY A 3 -45.68 61.36 11.38
N ASP A 4 -44.95 60.30 10.98
CA ASP A 4 -44.92 59.82 9.59
C ASP A 4 -44.27 58.43 9.47
N ASP A 5 -44.77 57.68 8.50
CA ASP A 5 -44.52 56.27 8.15
C ASP A 5 -43.15 56.03 7.50
N GLY A 6 -42.65 54.79 7.61
CA GLY A 6 -41.46 54.34 6.90
C GLY A 6 -41.29 52.83 6.95
N SER A 7 -41.94 52.12 6.02
CA SER A 7 -41.76 50.70 5.76
C SER A 7 -40.29 50.38 5.45
N ALA A 8 -39.70 49.38 6.13
CA ALA A 8 -38.41 48.80 5.74
C ALA A 8 -38.51 47.28 5.72
N THR A 9 -38.45 46.76 4.50
CA THR A 9 -38.29 45.35 4.13
C THR A 9 -37.05 44.74 4.81
N PRO A 10 -37.10 43.51 5.35
CA PRO A 10 -35.91 42.85 5.87
C PRO A 10 -34.93 42.52 4.72
N PRO A 11 -33.62 42.66 4.93
CA PRO A 11 -32.61 42.35 3.92
C PRO A 11 -32.60 40.85 3.58
N THR A 12 -32.55 40.57 2.29
CA THR A 12 -32.35 39.27 1.69
C THR A 12 -31.09 38.61 2.26
N ALA A 13 -31.26 37.44 2.87
CA ALA A 13 -30.16 36.57 3.26
C ALA A 13 -29.44 36.12 1.98
N GLY A 14 -28.28 36.73 1.70
CA GLY A 14 -27.37 36.26 0.67
C GLY A 14 -26.92 34.84 1.02
N SER A 15 -27.08 33.93 0.07
CA SER A 15 -26.58 32.56 0.14
C SER A 15 -25.08 32.56 0.39
N GLY A 16 -24.69 32.35 1.65
CA GLY A 16 -23.31 32.07 2.01
C GLY A 16 -22.94 30.72 1.40
N ARG A 17 -22.14 30.75 0.32
CA ARG A 17 -21.42 29.56 -0.15
C ARG A 17 -20.59 29.04 1.02
N SER A 18 -20.84 27.81 1.44
CA SER A 18 -19.93 27.07 2.32
C SER A 18 -18.51 27.12 1.73
N PRO A 19 -17.46 27.26 2.57
CA PRO A 19 -16.10 27.16 2.08
C PRO A 19 -15.88 25.73 1.56
N GLY A 20 -15.56 25.61 0.28
CA GLY A 20 -15.27 24.33 -0.36
C GLY A 20 -14.12 23.62 0.35
N ALA A 21 -14.25 22.31 0.52
CA ALA A 21 -13.17 21.45 0.98
C ALA A 21 -11.94 21.65 0.09
N ALA A 22 -10.79 21.84 0.71
CA ALA A 22 -9.52 21.97 -0.01
C ALA A 22 -9.22 20.65 -0.72
N ARG A 23 -9.16 20.70 -2.06
CA ARG A 23 -8.63 19.61 -2.90
C ARG A 23 -7.17 19.39 -2.51
N THR A 24 -6.84 18.21 -2.01
CA THR A 24 -5.49 17.88 -1.50
C THR A 24 -4.48 17.56 -2.61
N ASP A 25 -4.91 17.55 -3.87
CA ASP A 25 -4.15 17.16 -5.06
C ASP A 25 -3.97 18.29 -6.10
N GLY A 26 -4.79 19.36 -6.04
CA GLY A 26 -4.57 20.58 -6.82
C GLY A 26 -4.72 20.46 -8.34
N GLY A 27 -5.30 19.36 -8.83
CA GLY A 27 -5.56 19.13 -10.24
C GLY A 27 -6.96 19.57 -10.70
N ALA A 28 -7.10 19.80 -12.02
CA ALA A 28 -8.40 19.84 -12.69
C ALA A 28 -9.00 18.41 -12.75
N SER A 29 -10.33 18.30 -12.73
CA SER A 29 -11.05 17.02 -12.78
C SER A 29 -11.28 16.58 -14.22
N THR A 30 -10.58 15.54 -14.70
CA THR A 30 -10.92 14.70 -15.88
C THR A 30 -9.90 13.55 -16.08
N PRO A 31 -10.15 12.53 -16.92
CA PRO A 31 -11.06 11.37 -16.79
C PRO A 31 -10.32 10.01 -16.59
N ALA A 32 -11.00 9.04 -15.98
CA ALA A 32 -10.71 7.60 -15.86
C ALA A 32 -9.32 7.21 -15.33
N TYR A 33 -9.19 7.06 -13.99
CA TYR A 33 -8.14 6.22 -13.41
C TYR A 33 -8.04 4.89 -14.17
N ARG A 34 -6.94 4.71 -14.89
CA ARG A 34 -6.64 3.45 -15.56
C ARG A 34 -6.12 2.49 -14.49
N LEU A 35 -6.81 1.37 -14.27
CA LEU A 35 -6.19 0.26 -13.58
C LEU A 35 -5.10 -0.32 -14.49
N PRO A 36 -4.01 -0.90 -13.94
CA PRO A 36 -3.06 -1.67 -14.76
C PRO A 36 -3.80 -2.73 -15.57
N PRO A 37 -3.42 -3.17 -16.77
CA PRO A 37 -4.22 -4.19 -17.46
C PRO A 37 -4.30 -5.51 -16.65
N PRO A 38 -5.43 -6.23 -16.64
CA PRO A 38 -5.55 -7.49 -15.90
C PRO A 38 -4.44 -8.48 -16.27
N GLY A 39 -3.80 -9.07 -15.26
CA GLY A 39 -2.68 -10.01 -15.45
C GLY A 39 -1.38 -9.39 -16.01
N ALA A 40 -1.32 -8.07 -16.22
CA ALA A 40 -0.11 -7.41 -16.71
C ALA A 40 1.02 -7.53 -15.69
N THR A 41 2.21 -7.84 -16.20
CA THR A 41 3.44 -7.79 -15.42
C THR A 41 4.08 -6.41 -15.59
N PRO A 42 4.36 -5.66 -14.51
CA PRO A 42 5.01 -4.36 -14.61
C PRO A 42 6.50 -4.50 -14.91
N THR A 43 7.10 -3.45 -15.45
CA THR A 43 8.54 -3.20 -15.30
C THR A 43 8.78 -2.55 -13.94
N ARG A 44 9.60 -3.17 -13.09
CA ARG A 44 9.90 -2.68 -11.75
C ARG A 44 11.17 -1.83 -11.73
N VAL A 45 11.07 -0.63 -11.18
CA VAL A 45 12.19 0.29 -11.01
C VAL A 45 12.32 0.69 -9.55
N LEU A 46 13.54 0.65 -9.03
CA LEU A 46 13.87 1.13 -7.69
C LEU A 46 14.54 2.50 -7.79
N ALA A 47 13.86 3.57 -7.39
CA ALA A 47 14.45 4.90 -7.32
C ALA A 47 15.19 5.07 -5.98
N VAL A 48 16.50 5.34 -6.04
CA VAL A 48 17.38 5.44 -4.86
C VAL A 48 18.10 6.79 -4.89
N SER A 49 18.03 7.54 -3.79
CA SER A 49 18.83 8.76 -3.63
C SER A 49 20.19 8.47 -3.03
N GLY A 50 21.15 9.37 -3.26
CA GLY A 50 22.47 9.31 -2.63
C GLY A 50 22.41 9.45 -1.10
N GLU A 51 21.38 10.15 -0.59
CA GLU A 51 21.14 10.28 0.84
C GLU A 51 20.71 8.96 1.46
N THR A 52 19.72 8.27 0.87
CA THR A 52 19.31 6.94 1.30
C THR A 52 20.45 5.92 1.18
N ALA A 53 21.21 5.99 0.08
CA ALA A 53 22.40 5.16 -0.14
C ALA A 53 23.48 5.37 0.93
N GLY A 54 23.73 6.62 1.32
CA GLY A 54 24.74 6.96 2.34
C GLY A 54 24.30 6.68 3.78
N ALA A 55 22.99 6.71 4.05
CA ALA A 55 22.44 6.45 5.38
C ALA A 55 22.20 4.96 5.67
N SER A 56 22.15 4.12 4.64
CA SER A 56 21.81 2.70 4.76
C SER A 56 23.05 1.80 4.74
N PRO A 57 23.13 0.77 5.60
CA PRO A 57 24.16 -0.26 5.48
C PRO A 57 24.11 -0.96 4.11
N VAL A 58 25.28 -1.33 3.58
CA VAL A 58 25.42 -2.02 2.28
C VAL A 58 24.57 -3.30 2.22
N GLN A 59 24.56 -4.09 3.29
CA GLN A 59 23.78 -5.33 3.38
C GLN A 59 22.28 -5.06 3.40
N THR A 60 21.85 -3.92 3.95
CA THR A 60 20.45 -3.52 3.92
C THR A 60 20.02 -3.15 2.51
N LEU A 61 20.84 -2.40 1.77
CA LEU A 61 20.56 -2.08 0.35
C LEU A 61 20.58 -3.33 -0.53
N ALA A 62 21.48 -4.28 -0.26
CA ALA A 62 21.48 -5.57 -0.94
C ALA A 62 20.21 -6.38 -0.66
N ALA A 63 19.74 -6.39 0.59
CA ALA A 63 18.47 -7.04 0.94
C ALA A 63 17.26 -6.34 0.29
N VAL A 64 17.31 -5.01 0.11
CA VAL A 64 16.27 -4.28 -0.64
C VAL A 64 16.28 -4.69 -2.11
N ASP A 65 17.44 -4.70 -2.76
CA ASP A 65 17.62 -5.06 -4.17
C ASP A 65 17.14 -6.50 -4.44
N ASP A 66 17.67 -7.46 -3.67
CA ASP A 66 17.32 -8.88 -3.78
C ASP A 66 15.82 -9.14 -3.53
N ARG A 67 15.24 -8.49 -2.53
CA ARG A 67 13.85 -8.75 -2.15
C ARG A 67 12.83 -8.10 -3.06
N LEU A 68 13.11 -6.89 -3.54
CA LEU A 68 12.22 -6.17 -4.45
C LEU A 68 12.40 -6.62 -5.90
N ASP A 69 13.56 -7.21 -6.22
CA ASP A 69 13.91 -7.74 -7.54
C ASP A 69 13.59 -6.72 -8.67
N PRO A 70 14.19 -5.52 -8.64
CA PRO A 70 13.91 -4.50 -9.64
C PRO A 70 14.60 -4.84 -10.96
N ASP A 71 13.93 -4.53 -12.08
CA ASP A 71 14.54 -4.59 -13.41
C ASP A 71 15.66 -3.54 -13.54
N ARG A 72 15.48 -2.37 -12.92
CA ARG A 72 16.46 -1.27 -12.93
C ARG A 72 16.48 -0.49 -11.63
N VAL A 73 17.66 0.05 -11.29
CA VAL A 73 17.80 1.05 -10.22
C VAL A 73 17.97 2.44 -10.83
N LEU A 74 17.07 3.37 -10.54
CA LEU A 74 17.15 4.76 -10.96
C LEU A 74 17.85 5.60 -9.87
N ALA A 75 19.03 6.12 -10.16
CA ALA A 75 19.71 7.04 -9.24
C ALA A 75 19.06 8.43 -9.30
N VAL A 76 18.35 8.81 -8.23
CA VAL A 76 17.61 10.07 -8.12
C VAL A 76 18.33 11.08 -7.21
N PRO A 77 18.06 12.40 -7.35
CA PRO A 77 18.47 13.38 -6.36
C PRO A 77 17.87 13.10 -4.97
N PRO A 78 18.52 13.57 -3.89
CA PRO A 78 19.82 14.25 -3.85
C PRO A 78 21.03 13.32 -4.08
N LYS A 79 22.11 13.88 -4.62
CA LYS A 79 23.43 13.23 -4.80
C LYS A 79 23.40 11.87 -5.54
N PRO A 80 22.79 11.80 -6.74
CA PRO A 80 22.65 10.53 -7.47
C PRO A 80 23.99 9.84 -7.79
N SER A 81 25.10 10.61 -7.87
CA SER A 81 26.45 10.08 -8.06
C SER A 81 26.96 9.19 -6.92
N GLN A 82 26.31 9.20 -5.75
CA GLN A 82 26.63 8.30 -4.63
C GLN A 82 26.00 6.90 -4.78
N VAL A 83 25.03 6.74 -5.69
CA VAL A 83 24.35 5.45 -5.92
C VAL A 83 25.12 4.58 -6.90
N VAL A 84 25.68 5.17 -7.96
CA VAL A 84 26.44 4.44 -9.01
C VAL A 84 27.56 3.54 -8.44
N PRO A 85 28.37 3.98 -7.45
CA PRO A 85 29.39 3.11 -6.85
C PRO A 85 28.87 1.88 -6.11
N LEU A 86 27.56 1.79 -5.85
CA LEU A 86 26.93 0.62 -5.22
C LEU A 86 26.62 -0.49 -6.23
N ALA A 87 26.62 -0.21 -7.54
CA ALA A 87 26.43 -1.20 -8.58
C ALA A 87 27.49 -2.30 -8.50
N GLY A 88 27.07 -3.56 -8.52
CA GLY A 88 27.94 -4.73 -8.37
C GLY A 88 28.54 -4.90 -6.97
N ARG A 89 28.20 -4.05 -6.00
CA ARG A 89 28.64 -4.16 -4.60
C ARG A 89 27.49 -4.45 -3.65
N ALA A 90 26.50 -3.55 -3.66
CA ALA A 90 25.28 -3.67 -2.87
C ALA A 90 24.08 -3.99 -3.79
N LEU A 91 24.10 -3.43 -5.00
CA LEU A 91 23.02 -3.57 -5.97
C LEU A 91 23.49 -4.49 -7.08
N SER A 92 22.84 -5.64 -7.20
CA SER A 92 23.03 -6.57 -8.31
C SER A 92 22.36 -6.05 -9.59
N THR A 93 21.27 -5.30 -9.44
CA THR A 93 20.54 -4.68 -10.54
C THR A 93 21.32 -3.50 -11.16
N PRO A 94 21.32 -3.37 -12.52
CA PRO A 94 21.94 -2.24 -13.21
C PRO A 94 21.37 -0.88 -12.78
N VAL A 95 22.27 0.08 -12.54
CA VAL A 95 21.93 1.46 -12.16
C VAL A 95 21.93 2.35 -13.39
N ILE A 96 20.86 3.13 -13.56
CA ILE A 96 20.72 4.19 -14.57
C ILE A 96 20.70 5.57 -13.91
N THR A 97 21.22 6.59 -14.59
CA THR A 97 21.32 7.94 -14.00
C THR A 97 21.19 9.08 -15.01
N ARG A 98 20.74 10.23 -14.52
CA ARG A 98 20.65 11.48 -15.32
C ARG A 98 21.96 12.27 -15.37
N THR A 99 23.01 11.87 -14.67
CA THR A 99 24.26 12.66 -14.60
C THR A 99 25.16 12.51 -15.83
N GLY A 100 24.76 11.69 -16.81
CA GLY A 100 25.51 11.46 -18.06
C GLY A 100 25.39 12.61 -19.06
N VAL A 101 25.95 12.39 -20.27
CA VAL A 101 25.86 13.32 -21.41
C VAL A 101 24.87 12.83 -22.46
N ARG A 102 24.45 11.56 -22.39
CA ARG A 102 23.52 10.93 -23.32
C ARG A 102 22.23 10.58 -22.62
N VAL A 103 21.15 10.51 -23.38
CA VAL A 103 19.88 9.94 -22.91
C VAL A 103 20.10 8.47 -22.62
N GLU A 104 19.83 8.06 -21.38
CA GLU A 104 19.81 6.64 -21.03
C GLU A 104 18.40 6.09 -21.28
N THR A 105 18.31 4.91 -21.89
CA THR A 105 17.04 4.23 -22.12
C THR A 105 17.09 2.81 -21.59
N PHE A 106 15.95 2.34 -21.10
CA PHE A 106 15.72 0.95 -20.78
C PHE A 106 14.38 0.54 -21.35
N ALA A 107 14.33 -0.55 -22.10
CA ALA A 107 13.08 -1.12 -22.58
C ALA A 107 12.98 -2.58 -22.16
N SER A 108 11.78 -2.96 -21.73
CA SER A 108 11.41 -4.34 -21.40
C SER A 108 10.39 -4.84 -22.42
N PRO A 109 10.82 -5.61 -23.44
CA PRO A 109 9.91 -6.18 -24.42
C PRO A 109 8.87 -7.11 -23.78
N ALA A 110 9.21 -7.75 -22.66
CA ALA A 110 8.29 -8.64 -21.94
C ALA A 110 7.07 -7.90 -21.38
N THR A 111 7.21 -6.61 -21.06
CA THR A 111 6.14 -5.81 -20.45
C THR A 111 5.66 -4.67 -21.34
N GLY A 112 6.30 -4.43 -22.50
CA GLY A 112 5.97 -3.32 -23.40
C GLY A 112 6.25 -1.93 -22.82
N VAL A 113 7.18 -1.83 -21.85
CA VAL A 113 7.52 -0.56 -21.17
C VAL A 113 8.88 -0.06 -21.60
N ALA A 114 8.97 1.24 -21.86
CA ALA A 114 10.21 1.96 -22.09
C ALA A 114 10.39 3.09 -21.07
N LEU A 115 11.52 3.11 -20.38
CA LEU A 115 11.94 4.16 -19.46
C LEU A 115 13.01 5.03 -20.13
N VAL A 116 12.75 6.33 -20.24
CA VAL A 116 13.63 7.31 -20.87
C VAL A 116 14.15 8.27 -19.82
N VAL A 117 15.48 8.33 -19.68
CA VAL A 117 16.18 9.05 -18.62
C VAL A 117 17.16 10.05 -19.26
N PRO A 118 16.67 11.21 -19.72
CA PRO A 118 17.51 12.21 -20.33
C PRO A 118 18.33 12.98 -19.27
N PRO A 119 19.57 13.40 -19.58
CA PRO A 119 20.32 14.27 -18.67
C PRO A 119 19.66 15.65 -18.57
N ASN A 120 19.17 16.16 -19.70
CA ASN A 120 18.28 17.30 -19.80
C ASN A 120 17.24 17.02 -20.90
N VAL A 121 16.03 17.54 -20.76
CA VAL A 121 14.91 17.23 -21.68
C VAL A 121 15.14 17.79 -23.08
N GLU A 122 16.02 18.78 -23.21
CA GLU A 122 16.39 19.39 -24.47
C GLU A 122 17.26 18.47 -25.37
N GLU A 123 17.79 17.35 -24.83
CA GLU A 123 18.50 16.30 -25.61
C GLU A 123 17.55 15.24 -26.21
N LEU A 124 16.24 15.34 -25.96
CA LEU A 124 15.27 14.40 -26.51
C LEU A 124 15.13 14.55 -28.03
N SER A 125 14.79 13.46 -28.70
CA SER A 125 14.33 13.47 -30.10
C SER A 125 12.97 14.14 -30.23
N ALA A 126 12.49 14.33 -31.46
CA ALA A 126 11.17 14.91 -31.69
C ALA A 126 10.04 14.04 -31.12
N SER A 127 10.24 12.72 -31.01
CA SER A 127 9.26 11.79 -30.45
C SER A 127 9.90 10.65 -29.64
N PRO A 128 9.09 9.93 -28.83
CA PRO A 128 9.50 8.68 -28.20
C PRO A 128 10.00 7.66 -29.23
N ALA A 129 9.26 7.41 -30.31
CA ALA A 129 9.64 6.43 -31.34
C ALA A 129 11.04 6.70 -31.92
N GLU A 130 11.33 7.95 -32.29
CA GLU A 130 12.67 8.32 -32.79
C GLU A 130 13.78 8.13 -31.75
N THR A 131 13.45 8.28 -30.46
CA THR A 131 14.40 8.06 -29.36
C THR A 131 14.70 6.58 -29.20
N LEU A 132 13.67 5.74 -29.22
CA LEU A 132 13.83 4.29 -29.09
C LEU A 132 14.57 3.69 -30.31
N ASP A 133 14.27 4.19 -31.51
CA ASP A 133 14.97 3.80 -32.75
C ASP A 133 16.46 4.14 -32.71
N ARG A 134 16.82 5.35 -32.23
CA ARG A 134 18.22 5.79 -32.15
C ARG A 134 19.04 4.92 -31.21
N GLU A 135 18.44 4.48 -30.10
CA GLU A 135 19.09 3.62 -29.11
C GLU A 135 19.11 2.14 -29.54
N GLY A 136 18.58 1.81 -30.72
CA GLY A 136 18.61 0.47 -31.29
C GLY A 136 17.76 -0.55 -30.51
N LEU A 137 16.70 -0.08 -29.88
CA LEU A 137 15.79 -0.92 -29.11
C LEU A 137 14.91 -1.76 -30.06
N PRO A 138 14.52 -2.98 -29.66
CA PRO A 138 13.70 -3.85 -30.51
C PRO A 138 12.34 -3.21 -30.82
N GLU A 139 11.82 -3.48 -32.02
CA GLU A 139 10.41 -3.18 -32.35
C GLU A 139 9.49 -3.80 -31.29
N THR A 140 8.34 -3.17 -31.04
CA THR A 140 7.35 -3.70 -30.07
C THR A 140 7.05 -5.18 -30.39
N PRO A 141 6.90 -6.05 -29.37
CA PRO A 141 6.57 -7.45 -29.61
C PRO A 141 5.35 -7.56 -30.53
N SER A 142 5.49 -8.35 -31.59
CA SER A 142 4.41 -8.62 -32.54
C SER A 142 3.26 -9.34 -31.82
N GLY A 143 2.21 -8.59 -31.46
CA GLY A 143 1.04 -9.13 -30.78
C GLY A 143 0.27 -8.14 -29.89
N SER A 144 0.89 -7.02 -29.46
CA SER A 144 0.15 -5.90 -28.86
C SER A 144 -0.28 -4.92 -29.95
N ALA A 145 -1.53 -4.49 -29.93
CA ALA A 145 -2.01 -3.45 -30.85
C ALA A 145 -1.46 -2.06 -30.51
N ASP A 146 -0.67 -1.93 -29.44
CA ASP A 146 -0.23 -0.66 -28.87
C ASP A 146 1.28 -0.42 -28.98
N GLU A 147 1.62 0.86 -29.17
CA GLU A 147 2.95 1.47 -29.06
C GLU A 147 3.56 1.21 -27.66
N TRP A 148 4.88 1.38 -27.50
CA TRP A 148 5.53 1.29 -26.19
C TRP A 148 4.84 2.20 -25.15
N GLY A 149 4.64 1.71 -23.93
CA GLY A 149 4.30 2.57 -22.80
C GLY A 149 5.53 3.34 -22.33
N VAL A 150 5.62 4.62 -22.66
CA VAL A 150 6.83 5.42 -22.48
C VAL A 150 6.78 6.19 -21.16
N HIS A 151 7.83 6.07 -20.37
CA HIS A 151 7.94 6.70 -19.05
C HIS A 151 9.13 7.66 -19.06
N LEU A 152 8.87 8.96 -19.03
CA LEU A 152 9.89 10.00 -19.18
C LEU A 152 10.30 10.58 -17.82
N VAL A 153 11.57 10.43 -17.44
CA VAL A 153 12.09 10.93 -16.15
C VAL A 153 12.57 12.37 -16.26
N SER A 154 12.16 13.22 -15.32
CA SER A 154 12.55 14.63 -15.23
C SER A 154 12.70 15.11 -13.77
N ASP A 155 13.32 16.27 -13.58
CA ASP A 155 13.41 17.03 -12.32
C ASP A 155 12.81 18.44 -12.46
N ARG A 156 12.26 18.76 -13.64
CA ARG A 156 11.74 20.10 -13.97
C ARG A 156 10.34 20.37 -13.40
N LEU A 157 9.65 19.33 -12.94
CA LEU A 157 8.30 19.40 -12.37
C LEU A 157 8.37 19.24 -10.85
N ALA A 158 8.03 20.27 -10.09
CA ALA A 158 8.14 20.24 -8.63
C ALA A 158 6.86 20.71 -7.95
N LEU A 159 6.63 20.27 -6.72
CA LEU A 159 5.45 20.70 -5.96
C LEU A 159 5.68 22.10 -5.41
N GLU A 160 4.75 23.00 -5.68
CA GLU A 160 4.65 24.32 -5.05
C GLU A 160 3.42 24.33 -4.16
N VAL A 161 3.58 24.77 -2.91
CA VAL A 161 2.50 24.77 -1.91
C VAL A 161 2.30 26.19 -1.42
N ASP A 162 1.13 26.77 -1.72
CA ASP A 162 0.70 28.02 -1.12
C ASP A 162 -0.05 27.74 0.18
N ARG A 163 0.54 28.16 1.29
CA ARG A 163 -0.04 27.97 2.62
C ARG A 163 -1.18 28.94 2.92
N HIS A 164 -1.21 30.10 2.28
CA HIS A 164 -2.26 31.09 2.46
C HIS A 164 -3.53 30.61 1.77
N ASP A 165 -3.38 30.15 0.53
CA ASP A 165 -4.50 29.66 -0.29
C ASP A 165 -4.81 28.18 -0.04
N ARG A 166 -3.99 27.49 0.76
CA ARG A 166 -4.07 26.06 1.04
C ARG A 166 -4.15 25.23 -0.25
N SER A 167 -3.38 25.64 -1.24
CA SER A 167 -3.31 25.01 -2.56
C SER A 167 -1.94 24.39 -2.77
N ALA A 168 -1.91 23.36 -3.60
CA ALA A 168 -0.68 22.76 -4.10
C ALA A 168 -0.77 22.69 -5.62
N THR A 169 0.28 23.05 -6.33
CA THR A 169 0.32 23.01 -7.80
C THR A 169 1.66 22.44 -8.26
N VAL A 170 1.70 21.93 -9.48
CA VAL A 170 2.96 21.53 -10.12
C VAL A 170 3.58 22.75 -10.77
N ARG A 171 4.73 23.17 -10.25
CA ARG A 171 5.56 24.24 -10.80
C ARG A 171 6.36 23.73 -12.01
N GLY A 172 6.49 24.59 -13.01
CA GLY A 172 7.38 24.36 -14.16
C GLY A 172 6.72 23.66 -15.35
N VAL A 173 5.42 23.38 -15.28
CA VAL A 173 4.64 22.66 -16.31
C VAL A 173 4.83 23.28 -17.69
N GLU A 174 4.51 24.56 -17.88
CA GLU A 174 4.58 25.20 -19.19
C GLU A 174 6.00 25.16 -19.78
N ALA A 175 7.01 25.54 -19.00
CA ALA A 175 8.40 25.51 -19.45
C ALA A 175 8.89 24.09 -19.77
N TYR A 176 8.44 23.09 -19.01
CA TYR A 176 8.76 21.68 -19.23
C TYR A 176 8.12 21.15 -20.51
N LEU A 177 6.82 21.36 -20.70
CA LEU A 177 6.08 20.90 -21.88
C LEU A 177 6.60 21.58 -23.16
N ASN A 178 6.96 22.87 -23.08
CA ASN A 178 7.64 23.57 -24.18
C ASN A 178 8.98 22.94 -24.55
N ALA A 179 9.71 22.37 -23.57
CA ALA A 179 11.04 21.82 -23.79
C ALA A 179 11.02 20.37 -24.30
N VAL A 180 10.06 19.55 -23.86
CA VAL A 180 9.90 18.18 -24.39
C VAL A 180 9.27 18.17 -25.78
N GLY A 181 8.39 19.13 -26.10
CA GLY A 181 7.72 19.23 -27.39
C GLY A 181 6.49 18.33 -27.52
N GLU A 182 5.66 18.61 -28.55
CA GLU A 182 4.34 17.99 -28.78
C GLU A 182 4.40 16.48 -29.03
N GLY A 183 5.53 15.95 -29.50
CA GLY A 183 5.70 14.50 -29.68
C GLY A 183 5.74 13.72 -28.37
N TRP A 184 5.86 14.38 -27.22
CA TRP A 184 6.03 13.77 -25.89
C TRP A 184 4.84 13.95 -24.95
N THR A 185 3.73 14.50 -25.42
CA THR A 185 2.59 14.88 -24.57
C THR A 185 1.33 14.03 -24.78
N GLY A 186 1.39 13.03 -25.65
CA GLY A 186 0.28 12.10 -25.88
C GLY A 186 0.07 11.06 -24.77
N ASP A 187 -1.10 10.43 -24.78
CA ASP A 187 -1.56 9.41 -23.83
C ASP A 187 -0.60 8.22 -23.59
N ALA A 188 0.31 7.96 -24.52
CA ALA A 188 1.31 6.90 -24.41
C ALA A 188 2.51 7.28 -23.52
N VAL A 189 2.64 8.54 -23.12
CA VAL A 189 3.75 9.06 -22.32
C VAL A 189 3.28 9.39 -20.90
N THR A 190 3.95 8.78 -19.91
CA THR A 190 3.80 9.13 -18.49
C THR A 190 5.04 9.86 -17.99
N HIS A 191 4.84 11.02 -17.37
CA HIS A 191 5.94 11.88 -16.94
C HIS A 191 6.29 11.65 -15.47
N LEU A 192 7.49 11.12 -15.23
CA LEU A 192 7.99 10.79 -13.91
C LEU A 192 8.85 11.93 -13.37
N SER A 193 8.46 12.54 -12.26
CA SER A 193 9.25 13.60 -11.61
C SER A 193 10.01 13.10 -10.39
N THR A 194 11.32 13.26 -10.44
CA THR A 194 12.24 13.04 -9.32
C THR A 194 12.20 14.15 -8.26
N ALA A 195 11.48 15.25 -8.51
CA ALA A 195 11.26 16.34 -7.55
C ALA A 195 9.87 16.28 -6.87
N LEU A 196 9.11 15.21 -7.14
CA LEU A 196 7.84 14.87 -6.52
C LEU A 196 7.99 13.54 -5.78
N ARG A 197 7.29 13.40 -4.64
CA ARG A 197 7.37 12.21 -3.78
C ARG A 197 6.64 11.01 -4.41
N PRO A 198 7.02 9.75 -4.11
CA PRO A 198 6.23 8.58 -4.50
C PRO A 198 4.82 8.68 -3.95
N GLY A 199 3.85 8.24 -4.76
CA GLY A 199 2.43 8.36 -4.46
C GLY A 199 1.86 9.78 -4.59
N TYR A 200 2.62 10.74 -5.13
CA TYR A 200 2.02 11.96 -5.71
C TYR A 200 1.73 11.71 -7.18
N GLU A 201 0.47 11.81 -7.56
CA GLU A 201 0.01 11.67 -8.93
C GLU A 201 -0.94 12.84 -9.23
N THR A 202 -0.83 13.40 -10.42
CA THR A 202 -1.73 14.46 -10.86
C THR A 202 -1.72 14.56 -12.38
N THR A 203 -2.66 15.31 -12.89
CA THR A 203 -2.76 15.65 -14.30
C THR A 203 -2.64 17.15 -14.45
N VAL A 204 -1.84 17.58 -15.42
CA VAL A 204 -1.62 18.99 -15.70
C VAL A 204 -2.14 19.33 -17.10
N GLU A 205 -2.95 20.38 -17.16
CA GLU A 205 -3.51 20.90 -18.40
C GLU A 205 -2.57 21.95 -18.97
N ALA A 206 -2.17 21.79 -20.23
CA ALA A 206 -1.49 22.84 -20.98
C ALA A 206 -1.75 22.67 -22.48
N ARG A 207 -2.04 23.77 -23.17
CA ARG A 207 -2.22 23.80 -24.64
C ARG A 207 -3.29 22.81 -25.16
N ASP A 208 -4.39 22.67 -24.42
CA ASP A 208 -5.46 21.71 -24.70
C ASP A 208 -5.03 20.23 -24.62
N GLU A 209 -3.88 19.96 -23.99
CA GLU A 209 -3.38 18.62 -23.70
C GLU A 209 -3.36 18.36 -22.19
N THR A 210 -3.68 17.12 -21.86
CA THR A 210 -3.83 16.59 -20.52
C THR A 210 -2.65 15.67 -20.25
N VAL A 211 -1.70 16.08 -19.40
CA VAL A 211 -0.46 15.34 -19.17
C VAL A 211 -0.41 14.73 -17.78
N ARG A 212 -0.20 13.42 -17.69
CA ARG A 212 -0.09 12.70 -16.41
C ARG A 212 1.33 12.81 -15.82
N VAL A 213 1.40 13.24 -14.57
CA VAL A 213 2.64 13.46 -13.82
C VAL A 213 2.65 12.61 -12.55
N VAL A 214 3.67 11.79 -12.38
CA VAL A 214 3.86 10.90 -11.23
C VAL A 214 5.15 11.22 -10.51
N GLY A 215 5.13 11.31 -9.18
CA GLY A 215 6.32 11.52 -8.37
C GLY A 215 7.08 10.23 -8.10
N VAL A 216 8.41 10.28 -8.23
CA VAL A 216 9.30 9.12 -8.12
C VAL A 216 10.58 9.41 -7.33
N GLY A 217 10.72 10.59 -6.74
CA GLY A 217 11.90 11.01 -5.99
C GLY A 217 11.56 11.74 -4.71
N GLU A 218 12.38 12.71 -4.30
CA GLU A 218 12.16 13.42 -3.03
C GLU A 218 11.54 14.79 -3.28
N SER A 219 10.44 15.11 -2.59
CA SER A 219 9.84 16.44 -2.64
C SER A 219 10.51 17.37 -1.63
N ARG A 220 10.97 18.53 -2.09
CA ARG A 220 11.50 19.61 -1.23
C ARG A 220 10.42 20.55 -0.68
N ALA A 221 9.15 20.35 -1.05
CA ALA A 221 8.06 21.18 -0.59
C ALA A 221 7.84 20.97 0.92
N ARG A 222 7.85 22.06 1.70
CA ARG A 222 7.57 21.99 3.14
C ARG A 222 6.06 21.84 3.38
N LEU A 223 5.59 20.61 3.36
CA LEU A 223 4.20 20.19 3.64
C LEU A 223 3.86 20.37 5.14
N GLY A 224 3.70 21.62 5.58
CA GLY A 224 3.28 21.94 6.96
C GLY A 224 4.21 21.44 8.08
N ALA A 225 3.81 21.67 9.34
CA ALA A 225 4.57 21.25 10.53
C ALA A 225 4.28 19.79 10.97
N ALA A 226 3.42 19.08 10.25
CA ALA A 226 2.96 17.73 10.59
C ALA A 226 3.63 16.61 9.75
N VAL A 227 4.36 16.95 8.68
CA VAL A 227 5.16 15.98 7.95
C VAL A 227 6.54 15.95 8.57
N ARG A 228 6.80 14.94 9.42
CA ARG A 228 8.15 14.67 9.91
C ARG A 228 9.04 14.32 8.72
N GLU A 229 10.27 14.83 8.70
CA GLU A 229 11.35 14.24 7.90
C GLU A 229 11.41 12.75 8.28
N GLY A 230 10.95 11.89 7.37
CA GLY A 230 10.97 10.44 7.57
C GLY A 230 12.37 9.90 7.44
N ASP A 231 12.58 8.65 7.87
CA ASP A 231 13.80 7.92 7.55
C ASP A 231 14.02 7.92 6.01
N PRO A 232 15.27 8.04 5.53
CA PRO A 232 15.56 8.01 4.10
C PRO A 232 14.92 6.77 3.45
N ALA A 233 14.10 6.98 2.43
CA ALA A 233 13.35 5.93 1.74
C ALA A 233 13.87 5.70 0.33
N VAL A 234 13.58 4.53 -0.23
CA VAL A 234 13.66 4.26 -1.66
C VAL A 234 12.25 4.24 -2.24
N ALA A 235 12.10 4.48 -3.54
CA ALA A 235 10.81 4.38 -4.21
C ALA A 235 10.75 3.09 -5.05
N ARG A 236 9.79 2.21 -4.77
CA ARG A 236 9.42 1.11 -5.67
C ARG A 236 8.42 1.63 -6.68
N LEU A 237 8.71 1.45 -7.96
CA LEU A 237 7.86 1.85 -9.07
C LEU A 237 7.53 0.61 -9.90
N ASP A 238 6.25 0.30 -10.06
CA ASP A 238 5.77 -0.72 -10.98
C ASP A 238 5.13 0.00 -12.17
N LEU A 239 5.81 -0.05 -13.31
CA LEU A 239 5.49 0.68 -14.54
C LEU A 239 4.71 -0.22 -15.50
N TYR A 240 3.60 0.26 -16.05
CA TYR A 240 2.74 -0.51 -16.96
C TYR A 240 2.64 0.13 -18.35
N ALA A 241 2.47 -0.70 -19.38
CA ALA A 241 2.43 -0.24 -20.77
C ALA A 241 1.30 0.77 -21.06
N ASN A 242 0.18 0.70 -20.33
CA ASN A 242 -0.94 1.65 -20.47
C ASN A 242 -0.70 2.99 -19.76
N GLY A 243 0.53 3.23 -19.29
CA GLY A 243 0.96 4.43 -18.58
C GLY A 243 0.78 4.35 -17.07
N VAL A 244 0.07 3.37 -16.51
CA VAL A 244 -0.16 3.28 -15.06
C VAL A 244 1.17 3.10 -14.33
N VAL A 245 1.29 3.75 -13.18
CA VAL A 245 2.46 3.69 -12.30
C VAL A 245 1.97 3.45 -10.88
N ASP A 246 2.32 2.32 -10.31
CA ASP A 246 2.21 2.08 -8.87
C ASP A 246 3.53 2.53 -8.22
N ALA A 247 3.48 3.57 -7.39
CA ALA A 247 4.64 4.18 -6.76
C ALA A 247 4.53 4.14 -5.24
N ALA A 248 5.35 3.31 -4.59
CA ALA A 248 5.37 3.14 -3.15
C ALA A 248 6.72 3.60 -2.56
N SER A 249 6.67 4.30 -1.42
CA SER A 249 7.87 4.54 -0.61
C SER A 249 8.16 3.32 0.25
N VAL A 250 9.41 2.86 0.21
CA VAL A 250 9.89 1.70 0.95
C VAL A 250 11.05 2.16 1.84
N THR A 251 10.92 1.97 3.15
CA THR A 251 11.99 2.35 4.07
C THR A 251 13.00 1.21 4.19
N PRO A 252 14.32 1.41 3.99
CA PRO A 252 15.33 0.37 4.12
C PRO A 252 15.33 -0.32 5.49
N THR A 253 14.76 0.30 6.51
CA THR A 253 14.60 -0.26 7.86
C THR A 253 13.65 -1.45 7.90
N GLU A 254 12.78 -1.60 6.90
CA GLU A 254 11.93 -2.76 6.70
C GLU A 254 12.73 -3.99 6.20
N PHE A 255 14.05 -3.85 6.00
CA PHE A 255 14.93 -4.90 5.47
C PHE A 255 16.10 -5.21 6.41
N GLY A 256 16.68 -6.40 6.26
CA GLY A 256 17.76 -6.91 7.11
C GLY A 256 17.36 -6.96 8.58
N LEU A 257 18.33 -6.81 9.49
CA LEU A 257 18.08 -6.97 10.94
C LEU A 257 17.05 -5.99 11.52
N ARG A 258 16.99 -4.76 11.01
CA ARG A 258 16.07 -3.72 11.53
C ARG A 258 14.60 -4.03 11.20
N SER A 259 14.37 -4.94 10.27
CA SER A 259 13.03 -5.43 9.95
C SER A 259 12.42 -6.24 11.09
N LEU A 260 13.25 -6.84 11.95
CA LEU A 260 12.79 -7.60 13.12
C LEU A 260 12.25 -6.63 14.17
N ARG A 261 10.98 -6.81 14.53
CA ARG A 261 10.38 -6.04 15.63
C ARG A 261 11.19 -6.22 16.91
N GLY A 262 11.46 -5.10 17.60
CA GLY A 262 12.34 -5.06 18.77
C GLY A 262 13.81 -4.77 18.43
N VAL A 263 14.22 -4.83 17.17
CA VAL A 263 15.58 -4.53 16.71
C VAL A 263 15.67 -3.12 16.14
N GLY A 264 15.86 -2.14 17.02
CA GLY A 264 16.20 -0.77 16.63
C GLY A 264 17.63 -0.64 16.10
N ARG A 265 18.01 0.57 15.68
CA ARG A 265 19.36 0.86 15.12
C ARG A 265 20.51 0.35 15.99
N SER A 266 20.52 0.68 17.27
CA SER A 266 21.59 0.28 18.20
C SER A 266 21.70 -1.23 18.38
N ARG A 267 20.57 -1.95 18.46
CA ARG A 267 20.58 -3.42 18.52
C ARG A 267 21.05 -4.03 17.21
N ALA A 268 20.63 -3.50 16.07
CA ALA A 268 21.12 -3.96 14.77
C ALA A 268 22.64 -3.73 14.62
N GLU A 269 23.19 -2.62 15.12
CA GLU A 269 24.64 -2.37 15.16
C GLU A 269 25.35 -3.38 16.06
N THR A 270 24.83 -3.61 17.27
CA THR A 270 25.36 -4.60 18.22
C THR A 270 25.38 -6.02 17.63
N LEU A 271 24.29 -6.44 16.99
CA LEU A 271 24.19 -7.75 16.35
C LEU A 271 25.20 -7.90 15.20
N ARG A 272 25.40 -6.85 14.39
CA ARG A 272 26.41 -6.86 13.32
C ARG A 272 27.84 -6.94 13.85
N GLU A 273 28.14 -6.19 14.91
CA GLU A 273 29.45 -6.26 15.57
C GLU A 273 29.72 -7.65 16.17
N ALA A 274 28.66 -8.34 16.58
CA ALA A 274 28.70 -9.74 17.01
C ALA A 274 28.77 -10.76 15.86
N GLY A 275 28.71 -10.32 14.60
CA GLY A 275 28.79 -11.18 13.41
C GLY A 275 27.45 -11.62 12.84
N TYR A 276 26.31 -11.22 13.43
CA TYR A 276 24.98 -11.47 12.86
C TYR A 276 24.62 -10.33 11.92
N THR A 277 24.56 -10.63 10.62
CA THR A 277 24.29 -9.68 9.54
C THR A 277 22.95 -9.91 8.85
N THR A 278 22.40 -11.12 8.93
CA THR A 278 21.11 -11.51 8.34
C THR A 278 20.10 -12.02 9.37
N VAL A 279 18.83 -12.10 8.98
CA VAL A 279 17.75 -12.62 9.84
C VAL A 279 17.95 -14.12 10.11
N GLU A 280 18.42 -14.87 9.13
CA GLU A 280 18.69 -16.30 9.21
C GLU A 280 19.80 -16.61 10.22
N GLU A 281 20.84 -15.77 10.26
CA GLU A 281 21.92 -15.88 11.24
C GLU A 281 21.40 -15.65 12.67
N VAL A 282 20.47 -14.71 12.86
CA VAL A 282 19.81 -14.48 14.15
C VAL A 282 18.90 -15.64 14.53
N ALA A 283 18.16 -16.21 13.57
CA ALA A 283 17.30 -17.37 13.79
C ALA A 283 18.10 -18.60 14.23
N ALA A 284 19.28 -18.82 13.64
CA ALA A 284 20.17 -19.94 13.95
C ALA A 284 20.95 -19.77 15.27
N ALA A 285 21.02 -18.55 15.82
CA ALA A 285 21.77 -18.24 17.04
C ALA A 285 21.12 -18.84 18.29
N ARG A 286 21.91 -19.17 19.31
CA ARG A 286 21.33 -19.55 20.61
C ARG A 286 20.87 -18.31 21.34
N THR A 287 19.71 -18.37 22.01
CA THR A 287 19.19 -17.27 22.84
C THR A 287 20.22 -16.73 23.84
N ARG A 288 21.03 -17.62 24.44
CA ARG A 288 22.09 -17.22 25.38
C ARG A 288 23.23 -16.44 24.72
N GLU A 289 23.55 -16.73 23.46
CA GLU A 289 24.56 -16.00 22.70
C GLU A 289 24.05 -14.60 22.38
N LEU A 290 22.84 -14.49 21.84
CA LEU A 290 22.18 -13.20 21.60
C LEU A 290 22.09 -12.36 22.88
N ALA A 291 21.71 -12.98 24.00
CA ALA A 291 21.57 -12.30 25.30
C ALA A 291 22.91 -11.90 25.95
N SER A 292 24.05 -12.35 25.42
CA SER A 292 25.37 -11.99 25.94
C SER A 292 25.88 -10.64 25.45
N HIS A 293 25.18 -10.03 24.49
CA HIS A 293 25.53 -8.74 23.91
C HIS A 293 24.81 -7.59 24.59
N ASP A 294 25.50 -6.45 24.70
CA ASP A 294 24.99 -5.26 25.38
C ASP A 294 23.67 -4.77 24.78
N GLY A 295 22.69 -4.44 25.63
CA GLY A 295 21.38 -3.95 25.18
C GLY A 295 20.41 -5.03 24.66
N VAL A 296 20.81 -6.30 24.69
CA VAL A 296 19.96 -7.46 24.36
C VAL A 296 19.77 -8.34 25.61
N GLY A 297 18.73 -8.06 26.39
CA GLY A 297 18.38 -8.90 27.55
C GLY A 297 17.84 -10.28 27.12
N THR A 298 17.78 -11.24 28.05
CA THR A 298 17.33 -12.62 27.75
C THR A 298 15.93 -12.69 27.13
N THR A 299 14.97 -11.94 27.64
CA THR A 299 13.61 -11.87 27.08
C THR A 299 13.64 -11.31 25.65
N ALA A 300 14.32 -10.19 25.44
CA ALA A 300 14.46 -9.60 24.11
C ALA A 300 15.18 -10.53 23.13
N ALA A 301 16.21 -11.25 23.57
CA ALA A 301 16.91 -12.25 22.77
C ALA A 301 15.98 -13.39 22.33
N ALA A 302 15.11 -13.87 23.24
CA ALA A 302 14.14 -14.91 22.93
C ALA A 302 13.13 -14.42 21.89
N GLU A 303 12.51 -13.26 22.12
CA GLU A 303 11.54 -12.67 21.19
C GLU A 303 12.14 -12.38 19.80
N ILE A 304 13.33 -11.78 19.76
CA ILE A 304 14.03 -11.47 18.49
C ILE A 304 14.31 -12.77 17.73
N ARG A 305 14.78 -13.81 18.42
CA ARG A 305 15.03 -15.12 17.79
C ARG A 305 13.75 -15.76 17.29
N THR A 306 12.68 -15.81 18.09
CA THR A 306 11.39 -16.39 17.67
C THR A 306 10.84 -15.68 16.43
N ARG A 307 10.96 -14.34 16.37
CA ARG A 307 10.57 -13.56 15.18
C ARG A 307 11.47 -13.82 13.98
N ALA A 308 12.78 -13.96 14.20
CA ALA A 308 13.72 -14.34 13.15
C ALA A 308 13.42 -15.73 12.60
N GLU A 309 13.08 -16.69 13.47
CA GLU A 309 12.67 -18.05 13.09
C GLU A 309 11.37 -18.04 12.29
N ALA A 310 10.36 -17.29 12.72
CA ALA A 310 9.11 -17.15 11.97
C ALA A 310 9.37 -16.70 10.52
N ARG A 311 10.20 -15.66 10.35
CA ARG A 311 10.59 -15.15 9.02
C ARG A 311 11.44 -16.12 8.22
N ALA A 312 12.47 -16.69 8.82
CA ALA A 312 13.39 -17.60 8.14
C ALA A 312 12.70 -18.89 7.69
N THR A 313 11.64 -19.31 8.40
CA THR A 313 10.89 -20.54 8.07
C THR A 313 9.61 -20.29 7.28
N GLY A 314 9.15 -19.05 7.16
CA GLY A 314 7.89 -18.72 6.48
C GLY A 314 6.65 -19.23 7.24
N THR A 315 6.75 -19.43 8.56
CA THR A 315 5.66 -19.99 9.38
C THR A 315 5.38 -19.13 10.60
N VAL A 316 4.13 -19.13 11.07
CA VAL A 316 3.77 -18.55 12.37
C VAL A 316 4.51 -19.26 13.50
N ARG A 317 5.03 -18.48 14.47
CA ARG A 317 5.60 -19.03 15.71
C ARG A 317 4.82 -18.50 16.91
N PRO A 318 4.20 -19.37 17.71
CA PRO A 318 3.54 -18.95 18.94
C PRO A 318 4.58 -18.42 19.94
N ILE A 319 4.18 -17.42 20.72
CA ILE A 319 5.00 -16.81 21.79
C ILE A 319 4.33 -17.07 23.14
N GLU A 320 3.01 -16.89 23.22
CA GLU A 320 2.21 -17.23 24.40
C GLU A 320 1.24 -18.38 24.09
N ASP A 321 0.88 -19.13 25.14
CA ASP A 321 -0.14 -20.18 25.07
C ASP A 321 -1.54 -19.56 25.26
N ARG A 322 -2.05 -19.00 24.16
CA ARG A 322 -3.39 -18.40 24.07
C ARG A 322 -4.11 -19.06 22.90
N SER A 323 -5.38 -19.44 23.10
CA SER A 323 -6.22 -19.94 22.01
C SER A 323 -6.83 -18.77 21.22
N LEU A 324 -7.12 -19.03 19.95
CA LEU A 324 -8.02 -18.20 19.17
C LEU A 324 -9.48 -18.43 19.63
N PRO A 325 -10.43 -17.56 19.23
CA PRO A 325 -11.84 -17.78 19.55
C PRO A 325 -12.35 -19.08 18.95
N ASP A 326 -13.20 -19.79 19.70
CA ASP A 326 -13.91 -20.96 19.19
C ASP A 326 -14.99 -20.54 18.18
N GLY A 327 -15.26 -21.41 17.21
CA GLY A 327 -16.35 -21.24 16.25
C GLY A 327 -15.86 -21.20 14.80
N ASP A 328 -16.81 -21.26 13.88
CA ASP A 328 -16.58 -21.10 12.45
C ASP A 328 -16.66 -19.61 12.11
N PRO A 329 -15.55 -18.91 11.79
CA PRO A 329 -15.54 -17.47 11.56
C PRO A 329 -16.07 -17.09 10.17
N VAL A 330 -16.50 -15.84 10.04
CA VAL A 330 -16.65 -15.16 8.75
C VAL A 330 -15.62 -14.05 8.66
N TYR A 331 -14.96 -13.92 7.51
CA TYR A 331 -13.92 -12.92 7.29
C TYR A 331 -14.50 -11.72 6.55
N VAL A 332 -14.18 -10.52 7.00
CA VAL A 332 -14.68 -9.28 6.39
C VAL A 332 -13.55 -8.31 6.12
N ASP A 333 -13.68 -7.59 5.02
CA ASP A 333 -12.83 -6.47 4.63
C ASP A 333 -13.70 -5.36 4.00
N LEU A 334 -13.23 -4.11 4.08
CA LEU A 334 -13.97 -2.92 3.67
C LEU A 334 -13.21 -2.08 2.65
N GLU A 335 -13.87 -1.79 1.53
CA GLU A 335 -13.45 -0.70 0.66
C GLU A 335 -14.22 0.58 0.97
N THR A 336 -13.48 1.68 1.06
CA THR A 336 -14.01 2.96 1.49
C THR A 336 -13.69 4.08 0.49
N ASP A 337 -14.34 5.23 0.65
CA ASP A 337 -14.05 6.46 -0.10
C ASP A 337 -12.79 7.20 0.42
N GLY A 338 -12.08 6.61 1.38
CA GLY A 338 -10.82 7.11 1.92
C GLY A 338 -10.67 6.83 3.42
N LEU A 339 -9.56 7.30 4.00
CA LEU A 339 -9.19 7.00 5.40
C LEU A 339 -10.09 7.65 6.47
N ALA A 340 -10.89 8.64 6.09
CA ALA A 340 -11.93 9.21 6.94
C ALA A 340 -13.29 8.91 6.30
N PRO A 341 -13.71 7.63 6.31
CA PRO A 341 -14.71 7.15 5.39
C PRO A 341 -16.04 7.86 5.60
N THR A 342 -16.72 8.26 4.53
CA THR A 342 -18.14 8.64 4.58
C THR A 342 -19.04 7.49 4.12
N THR A 343 -18.46 6.51 3.41
CA THR A 343 -19.10 5.25 3.03
C THR A 343 -18.10 4.09 3.08
N ALA A 344 -18.61 2.88 3.31
CA ALA A 344 -17.91 1.63 3.02
C ALA A 344 -18.64 1.02 1.82
N TRP A 345 -18.23 1.44 0.62
CA TRP A 345 -19.00 1.18 -0.59
C TRP A 345 -18.93 -0.28 -1.03
N LEU A 346 -17.97 -1.06 -0.52
CA LEU A 346 -17.97 -2.51 -0.63
C LEU A 346 -17.62 -3.09 0.74
N ILE A 347 -18.45 -4.05 1.16
CA ILE A 347 -18.15 -4.96 2.27
C ILE A 347 -17.94 -6.33 1.63
N GLY A 348 -16.69 -6.78 1.58
CA GLY A 348 -16.33 -8.12 1.14
C GLY A 348 -16.46 -9.09 2.28
N VAL A 349 -17.00 -10.28 2.02
CA VAL A 349 -17.17 -11.33 3.02
C VAL A 349 -16.73 -12.66 2.45
N LEU A 350 -15.91 -13.40 3.19
CA LEU A 350 -15.60 -14.79 2.91
C LEU A 350 -16.23 -15.69 3.99
N ASP A 351 -17.08 -16.61 3.55
CA ASP A 351 -17.66 -17.68 4.37
C ASP A 351 -16.98 -19.01 4.05
N GLY A 352 -16.21 -19.54 5.01
CA GLY A 352 -15.47 -20.81 4.86
C GLY A 352 -13.96 -20.62 4.84
N ASP A 353 -13.25 -21.55 4.20
CA ASP A 353 -11.80 -21.60 4.17
C ASP A 353 -11.19 -20.68 3.09
N PRO A 354 -9.87 -20.43 3.12
CA PRO A 354 -9.21 -19.51 2.19
C PRO A 354 -9.27 -19.95 0.71
N GLU A 355 -9.32 -21.25 0.43
CA GLU A 355 -9.23 -21.79 -0.94
C GLU A 355 -10.61 -21.92 -1.60
N ASP A 356 -11.55 -22.59 -0.92
CA ASP A 356 -12.86 -22.98 -1.45
C ASP A 356 -14.03 -22.19 -0.83
N GLY A 357 -13.75 -21.24 0.08
CA GLY A 357 -14.78 -20.42 0.73
C GLY A 357 -15.61 -19.59 -0.25
N ASP A 358 -16.88 -19.37 0.13
CA ASP A 358 -17.87 -18.62 -0.62
C ASP A 358 -17.66 -17.11 -0.39
N TYR A 359 -17.20 -16.41 -1.43
CA TYR A 359 -17.08 -14.96 -1.40
C TYR A 359 -18.41 -14.26 -1.73
N MET A 360 -18.72 -13.21 -0.97
CA MET A 360 -19.91 -12.38 -1.12
C MET A 360 -19.53 -10.89 -1.10
N ALA A 361 -19.97 -10.15 -2.12
CA ALA A 361 -19.76 -8.71 -2.23
C ALA A 361 -21.05 -7.93 -1.93
N PHE A 362 -21.07 -7.15 -0.84
CA PHE A 362 -22.15 -6.21 -0.54
C PHE A 362 -21.77 -4.80 -1.02
N ARG A 363 -21.93 -4.58 -2.33
CA ARG A 363 -21.54 -3.33 -2.99
C ARG A 363 -22.66 -2.29 -3.04
N GLN A 364 -22.32 -1.03 -2.75
CA GLN A 364 -23.13 0.14 -3.03
C GLN A 364 -23.22 0.35 -4.55
N ARG A 365 -24.43 0.22 -5.11
CA ARG A 365 -24.67 0.37 -6.56
C ARG A 365 -25.23 1.74 -6.94
N ASP A 366 -25.83 2.44 -5.98
CA ASP A 366 -26.39 3.78 -6.14
C ASP A 366 -25.69 4.74 -5.15
N PRO A 367 -24.92 5.73 -5.63
CA PRO A 367 -24.28 6.75 -4.79
C PRO A 367 -25.22 7.47 -3.82
N THR A 368 -26.49 7.61 -4.21
CA THR A 368 -27.50 8.32 -3.41
C THR A 368 -28.12 7.43 -2.32
N ASP A 369 -27.91 6.12 -2.39
CA ASP A 369 -28.40 5.14 -1.43
C ASP A 369 -27.27 4.46 -0.65
N ARG A 370 -26.95 5.06 0.50
CA ARG A 370 -25.96 4.54 1.46
C ARG A 370 -26.48 3.39 2.33
N ARG A 371 -27.74 2.98 2.20
CA ARG A 371 -28.39 2.04 3.13
C ARG A 371 -28.51 0.64 2.58
N THR A 372 -28.83 0.49 1.30
CA THR A 372 -29.26 -0.81 0.75
C THR A 372 -28.20 -1.90 0.90
N HIS A 373 -26.95 -1.64 0.52
CA HIS A 373 -25.85 -2.61 0.63
C HIS A 373 -25.53 -2.96 2.09
N LEU A 374 -25.45 -1.94 2.97
CA LEU A 374 -25.20 -2.11 4.40
C LEU A 374 -26.32 -2.90 5.08
N THR A 375 -27.58 -2.64 4.72
CA THR A 375 -28.74 -3.39 5.23
C THR A 375 -28.69 -4.84 4.78
N ALA A 376 -28.35 -5.10 3.50
CA ALA A 376 -28.20 -6.46 3.00
C ALA A 376 -27.10 -7.25 3.75
N PHE A 377 -25.96 -6.60 4.03
CA PHE A 377 -24.91 -7.19 4.86
C PHE A 377 -25.40 -7.53 6.27
N LEU A 378 -26.08 -6.59 6.93
CA LEU A 378 -26.58 -6.78 8.30
C LEU A 378 -27.70 -7.84 8.38
N ASP A 379 -28.59 -7.89 7.39
CA ASP A 379 -29.61 -8.94 7.29
C ASP A 379 -28.98 -10.33 7.14
N TRP A 380 -27.95 -10.45 6.30
CA TRP A 380 -27.21 -11.69 6.14
C TRP A 380 -26.50 -12.09 7.44
N LEU A 381 -25.76 -11.15 8.06
CA LEU A 381 -24.97 -11.38 9.26
C LEU A 381 -25.83 -11.77 10.46
N THR A 382 -26.91 -11.01 10.71
CA THR A 382 -27.80 -11.24 11.87
C THR A 382 -28.80 -12.37 11.65
N GLY A 383 -28.95 -12.84 10.41
CA GLY A 383 -29.76 -13.98 10.05
C GLY A 383 -28.98 -15.29 10.10
N ALA A 384 -28.31 -15.63 9.00
CA ALA A 384 -27.69 -16.94 8.82
C ALA A 384 -26.45 -17.16 9.70
N GLN A 385 -25.83 -16.09 10.20
CA GLN A 385 -24.48 -16.13 10.80
C GLN A 385 -24.41 -15.58 12.23
N ALA A 386 -25.56 -15.46 12.91
CA ALA A 386 -25.68 -14.65 14.14
C ALA A 386 -24.72 -15.04 15.29
N ASP A 387 -24.28 -16.30 15.35
CA ASP A 387 -23.42 -16.82 16.42
C ASP A 387 -21.95 -17.00 16.01
N ARG A 388 -21.58 -16.55 14.80
CA ARG A 388 -20.22 -16.72 14.25
C ARG A 388 -19.32 -15.51 14.55
N PRO A 389 -18.02 -15.72 14.87
CA PRO A 389 -17.06 -14.64 14.95
C PRO A 389 -16.92 -13.88 13.63
N VAL A 390 -16.91 -12.56 13.70
CA VAL A 390 -16.56 -11.69 12.56
C VAL A 390 -15.10 -11.29 12.69
N VAL A 391 -14.28 -11.68 11.71
CA VAL A 391 -12.83 -11.51 11.72
C VAL A 391 -12.43 -10.45 10.69
N ALA A 392 -11.61 -9.48 11.11
CA ALA A 392 -11.02 -8.48 10.21
C ALA A 392 -9.57 -8.18 10.64
N TYR A 393 -8.65 -8.02 9.68
CA TYR A 393 -7.24 -7.77 9.97
C TYR A 393 -7.02 -6.30 10.30
N ASN A 394 -6.56 -5.98 11.53
CA ASN A 394 -6.58 -4.60 12.05
C ASN A 394 -8.00 -4.02 12.14
N GLY A 395 -9.02 -4.89 12.28
CA GLY A 395 -10.42 -4.51 12.37
C GLY A 395 -10.75 -3.62 13.57
N LEU A 396 -10.05 -3.78 14.71
CA LEU A 396 -10.22 -2.89 15.86
C LEU A 396 -9.70 -1.47 15.57
N GLY A 397 -8.73 -1.35 14.66
CA GLY A 397 -8.14 -0.09 14.24
C GLY A 397 -8.93 0.65 13.17
N PHE A 398 -9.71 -0.05 12.34
CA PHE A 398 -10.37 0.54 11.18
C PHE A 398 -11.79 0.02 10.91
N ASP A 399 -11.95 -1.27 10.60
CA ASP A 399 -13.18 -1.84 10.04
C ASP A 399 -14.36 -1.79 11.01
N PHE A 400 -14.17 -2.30 12.22
CA PHE A 400 -15.26 -2.38 13.21
C PHE A 400 -15.72 -1.00 13.68
N PRO A 401 -14.83 -0.03 13.97
CA PRO A 401 -15.24 1.36 14.22
C PRO A 401 -15.97 2.00 13.03
N THR A 402 -15.53 1.72 11.80
CA THR A 402 -16.16 2.24 10.57
C THR A 402 -17.57 1.71 10.40
N LEU A 403 -17.75 0.38 10.44
CA LEU A 403 -19.07 -0.26 10.39
C LEU A 403 -19.97 0.24 11.52
N ARG A 404 -19.46 0.31 12.76
CA ARG A 404 -20.24 0.84 13.89
C ARG A 404 -20.81 2.22 13.60
N ARG A 405 -19.98 3.14 13.08
CA ARG A 405 -20.40 4.49 12.74
C ARG A 405 -21.43 4.50 11.61
N LEU A 406 -21.18 3.76 10.53
CA LEU A 406 -22.09 3.69 9.38
C LEU A 406 -23.44 3.05 9.75
N VAL A 407 -23.44 2.01 10.57
CA VAL A 407 -24.66 1.39 11.13
C VAL A 407 -25.45 2.41 11.95
N GLN A 408 -24.78 3.14 12.85
CA GLN A 408 -25.44 4.17 13.66
C GLN A 408 -26.05 5.30 12.82
N GLU A 409 -25.38 5.69 11.74
CA GLU A 409 -25.79 6.81 10.89
C GLU A 409 -26.88 6.43 9.88
N HIS A 410 -26.76 5.24 9.27
CA HIS A 410 -27.57 4.86 8.12
C HIS A 410 -28.57 3.73 8.40
N CYS A 411 -28.25 2.82 9.33
CA CYS A 411 -29.06 1.64 9.66
C CYS A 411 -29.31 1.50 11.17
N PRO A 412 -29.84 2.52 11.87
CA PRO A 412 -29.90 2.55 13.34
C PRO A 412 -30.73 1.42 13.96
N ALA A 413 -31.62 0.79 13.19
CA ALA A 413 -32.39 -0.38 13.64
C ALA A 413 -31.51 -1.61 13.94
N TYR A 414 -30.33 -1.70 13.32
CA TYR A 414 -29.39 -2.81 13.53
C TYR A 414 -28.32 -2.50 14.57
N ARG A 415 -28.38 -1.33 15.24
CA ARG A 415 -27.35 -0.90 16.18
C ARG A 415 -27.10 -1.93 17.27
N ASP A 416 -28.17 -2.37 17.95
CA ASP A 416 -28.06 -3.32 19.06
C ASP A 416 -27.56 -4.69 18.57
N ALA A 417 -27.98 -5.09 17.36
CA ALA A 417 -27.51 -6.32 16.75
C ALA A 417 -26.00 -6.26 16.47
N TRP A 418 -25.51 -5.18 15.86
CA TRP A 418 -24.08 -4.97 15.61
C TRP A 418 -23.28 -4.90 16.91
N GLU A 419 -23.78 -4.22 17.94
CA GLU A 419 -23.11 -4.15 19.25
C GLU A 419 -23.01 -5.52 19.95
N SER A 420 -23.83 -6.49 19.56
CA SER A 420 -23.79 -7.87 20.08
C SER A 420 -22.91 -8.83 19.29
N VAL A 421 -22.46 -8.45 18.08
CA VAL A 421 -21.59 -9.28 17.24
C VAL A 421 -20.25 -9.50 17.93
N TYR A 422 -19.82 -10.74 17.99
CA TYR A 422 -18.47 -11.06 18.44
C TYR A 422 -17.46 -10.76 17.34
N THR A 423 -16.58 -9.78 17.56
CA THR A 423 -15.55 -9.39 16.60
C THR A 423 -14.16 -9.82 17.07
N PHE A 424 -13.33 -10.32 16.15
CA PHE A 424 -11.95 -10.73 16.43
C PHE A 424 -10.98 -10.08 15.44
N ASP A 425 -9.81 -9.69 15.95
CA ASP A 425 -8.76 -9.02 15.18
C ASP A 425 -7.44 -9.81 15.32
N PRO A 426 -7.05 -10.58 14.29
CA PRO A 426 -5.83 -11.38 14.30
C PRO A 426 -4.56 -10.54 14.42
N TYR A 427 -4.55 -9.32 13.86
CA TYR A 427 -3.42 -8.41 13.99
C TYR A 427 -3.27 -7.99 15.44
N HIS A 428 -4.34 -7.53 16.10
CA HIS A 428 -4.27 -7.14 17.50
C HIS A 428 -3.81 -8.31 18.38
N TRP A 429 -4.40 -9.50 18.19
CA TRP A 429 -4.05 -10.69 18.96
C TRP A 429 -2.59 -11.12 18.77
N ALA A 430 -2.11 -11.27 17.53
CA ALA A 430 -0.75 -11.73 17.29
C ALA A 430 0.29 -10.65 17.63
N VAL A 431 0.03 -9.41 17.20
CA VAL A 431 1.02 -8.35 17.08
C VAL A 431 0.93 -7.37 18.25
N THR A 432 -0.26 -6.92 18.63
CA THR A 432 -0.45 -5.95 19.73
C THR A 432 -0.33 -6.62 21.09
N GLU A 433 -0.99 -7.76 21.29
CA GLU A 433 -0.91 -8.55 22.52
C GLU A 433 0.35 -9.42 22.59
N GLY A 434 0.97 -9.69 21.44
CA GLY A 434 2.25 -10.41 21.39
C GLY A 434 2.13 -11.92 21.48
N ASN A 435 0.96 -12.48 21.16
CA ASN A 435 0.69 -13.92 21.27
C ASN A 435 1.46 -14.75 20.22
N ALA A 436 1.85 -14.15 19.09
CA ALA A 436 2.58 -14.83 18.03
C ALA A 436 3.59 -13.94 17.28
N ALA A 437 4.60 -14.57 16.70
CA ALA A 437 5.48 -13.98 15.70
C ALA A 437 5.01 -14.39 14.30
N LEU A 438 4.77 -13.39 13.45
CA LEU A 438 4.35 -13.57 12.08
C LEU A 438 5.56 -13.65 11.13
N PRO A 439 5.45 -14.41 10.02
CA PRO A 439 6.55 -14.60 9.07
C PRO A 439 6.75 -13.44 8.09
N GLY A 440 5.85 -12.46 8.05
CA GLY A 440 5.93 -11.32 7.13
C GLY A 440 7.14 -10.40 7.41
N ARG A 441 7.63 -9.72 6.36
CA ARG A 441 8.69 -8.69 6.48
C ARG A 441 8.22 -7.50 7.32
N THR A 442 6.94 -7.19 7.24
CA THR A 442 6.19 -6.35 8.17
C THR A 442 5.02 -7.18 8.70
N ASP A 443 4.32 -6.62 9.67
CA ASP A 443 3.11 -7.22 10.23
C ASP A 443 1.84 -6.82 9.42
N ARG A 444 1.99 -6.29 8.20
CA ARG A 444 0.85 -6.01 7.29
C ARG A 444 0.31 -7.30 6.69
N LEU A 445 -0.99 -7.32 6.38
CA LEU A 445 -1.72 -8.50 5.92
C LEU A 445 -1.03 -9.16 4.72
N GLU A 446 -0.72 -8.37 3.69
CA GLU A 446 -0.18 -8.83 2.42
C GLU A 446 1.21 -9.44 2.60
N ASP A 447 2.05 -8.81 3.43
CA ASP A 447 3.39 -9.30 3.73
C ASP A 447 3.36 -10.63 4.50
N VAL A 448 2.41 -10.79 5.43
CA VAL A 448 2.25 -12.01 6.23
C VAL A 448 1.65 -13.13 5.38
N ALA A 449 0.56 -12.88 4.68
CA ALA A 449 -0.11 -13.84 3.81
C ALA A 449 0.85 -14.33 2.70
N THR A 450 1.59 -13.42 2.06
CA THR A 450 2.61 -13.79 1.05
C THR A 450 3.69 -14.69 1.63
N ALA A 451 4.15 -14.43 2.86
CA ALA A 451 5.14 -15.26 3.52
C ALA A 451 4.61 -16.66 3.88
N LEU A 452 3.29 -16.79 4.08
CA LEU A 452 2.58 -18.06 4.25
C LEU A 452 2.26 -18.78 2.93
N GLY A 453 2.61 -18.18 1.78
CA GLY A 453 2.44 -18.78 0.46
C GLY A 453 1.20 -18.31 -0.30
N TRP A 454 0.37 -17.44 0.29
CA TRP A 454 -0.74 -16.79 -0.43
C TRP A 454 -0.21 -15.92 -1.57
N ARG A 455 -0.94 -15.87 -2.68
CA ARG A 455 -0.64 -14.96 -3.79
C ARG A 455 -1.93 -14.30 -4.26
N PRO A 456 -2.01 -12.96 -4.27
CA PRO A 456 -3.19 -12.27 -4.75
C PRO A 456 -3.38 -12.50 -6.26
N PHE A 457 -4.63 -12.58 -6.68
CA PHE A 457 -5.02 -12.63 -8.09
C PHE A 457 -4.94 -11.25 -8.74
N THR A 458 -5.31 -10.22 -8.00
CA THR A 458 -5.23 -8.83 -8.42
C THR A 458 -3.80 -8.29 -8.24
N ARG A 459 -3.36 -7.47 -9.20
CA ARG A 459 -2.02 -6.86 -9.21
C ARG A 459 -2.12 -5.38 -9.53
N GLY A 460 -1.27 -4.61 -8.88
CA GLY A 460 -1.12 -3.16 -9.08
C GLY A 460 -2.37 -2.35 -8.71
N VAL A 461 -3.19 -2.89 -7.82
CA VAL A 461 -4.35 -2.23 -7.23
C VAL A 461 -4.07 -2.12 -5.73
N ASP A 462 -4.32 -0.95 -5.16
CA ASP A 462 -4.23 -0.71 -3.72
C ASP A 462 -5.46 0.06 -3.23
N GLY A 463 -5.70 0.05 -1.92
CA GLY A 463 -6.88 0.70 -1.33
C GLY A 463 -6.99 2.21 -1.65
N ARG A 464 -5.87 2.90 -1.93
CA ARG A 464 -5.94 4.30 -2.39
C ARG A 464 -6.54 4.38 -3.78
N ARG A 465 -5.99 3.60 -4.73
CA ARG A 465 -6.46 3.59 -6.11
C ARG A 465 -7.92 3.16 -6.21
N VAL A 466 -8.31 2.20 -5.37
CA VAL A 466 -9.68 1.68 -5.27
C VAL A 466 -10.64 2.78 -4.76
N ALA A 467 -10.26 3.51 -3.72
CA ALA A 467 -11.02 4.67 -3.23
C ALA A 467 -11.10 5.81 -4.28
N GLU A 468 -10.00 6.11 -4.96
CA GLU A 468 -9.92 7.11 -6.02
C GLU A 468 -10.88 6.79 -7.19
N VAL A 469 -10.87 5.56 -7.68
CA VAL A 469 -11.80 5.08 -8.72
C VAL A 469 -13.26 5.22 -8.27
N TRP A 470 -13.56 4.84 -7.02
CA TRP A 470 -14.91 4.98 -6.46
C TRP A 470 -15.35 6.45 -6.40
N VAL A 471 -14.53 7.32 -5.81
CA VAL A 471 -14.86 8.74 -5.62
C VAL A 471 -15.08 9.44 -6.96
N GLU A 472 -14.25 9.15 -7.97
CA GLU A 472 -14.43 9.69 -9.31
C GLU A 472 -15.76 9.27 -9.94
N TRP A 473 -16.06 7.96 -9.88
CA TRP A 473 -17.32 7.46 -10.41
C TRP A 473 -18.52 8.05 -9.65
N GLU A 474 -18.44 8.13 -8.32
CA GLU A 474 -19.49 8.71 -7.49
C GLU A 474 -19.77 10.17 -7.90
N GLN A 475 -18.72 10.99 -8.03
CA GLN A 475 -18.87 12.38 -8.46
C GLN A 475 -19.45 12.47 -9.88
N ALA A 476 -18.95 11.67 -10.82
CA ALA A 476 -19.44 11.66 -12.19
C ALA A 476 -20.93 11.32 -12.26
N VAL A 477 -21.39 10.32 -11.49
CA VAL A 477 -22.79 9.94 -11.38
C VAL A 477 -23.64 11.06 -10.78
N LEU A 478 -23.16 11.71 -9.70
CA LEU A 478 -23.89 12.78 -9.02
C LEU A 478 -23.99 14.07 -9.85
N GLU A 479 -23.01 14.35 -10.70
CA GLU A 479 -22.97 15.54 -11.57
C GLU A 479 -23.68 15.33 -12.91
N ALA A 480 -23.82 14.08 -13.36
CA ALA A 480 -24.42 13.77 -14.65
C ALA A 480 -25.92 14.12 -14.70
N SER A 481 -26.34 14.69 -15.84
CA SER A 481 -27.77 14.90 -16.12
C SER A 481 -28.49 13.58 -16.43
N ASP A 482 -27.74 12.58 -16.90
CA ASP A 482 -28.18 11.20 -17.08
C ASP A 482 -27.14 10.26 -16.41
N PRO A 483 -27.37 9.87 -15.15
CA PRO A 483 -26.51 8.94 -14.42
C PRO A 483 -26.24 7.61 -15.14
N SER A 484 -27.18 7.14 -15.98
CA SER A 484 -27.05 5.86 -16.68
C SER A 484 -26.05 5.89 -17.85
N ALA A 485 -25.61 7.09 -18.24
CA ALA A 485 -24.61 7.29 -19.28
C ALA A 485 -23.17 7.32 -18.74
N VAL A 486 -22.98 7.36 -17.41
CA VAL A 486 -21.66 7.30 -16.79
C VAL A 486 -21.11 5.89 -16.90
N ALA A 487 -19.88 5.75 -17.40
CA ALA A 487 -19.24 4.46 -17.53
C ALA A 487 -18.99 3.84 -16.15
N ASP A 488 -19.35 2.57 -16.01
CA ASP A 488 -19.05 1.80 -14.81
C ASP A 488 -17.54 1.55 -14.70
N PRO A 489 -16.98 1.64 -13.47
CA PRO A 489 -15.69 1.05 -13.13
C PRO A 489 -15.64 -0.44 -13.45
N ASP A 490 -14.44 -0.98 -13.49
CA ASP A 490 -14.20 -2.42 -13.54
C ASP A 490 -14.58 -3.06 -12.19
N TRP A 491 -15.89 -3.16 -11.93
CA TRP A 491 -16.46 -3.63 -10.66
C TRP A 491 -15.99 -5.03 -10.31
N GLU A 492 -15.89 -5.91 -11.31
CA GLU A 492 -15.41 -7.29 -11.13
C GLU A 492 -14.00 -7.28 -10.53
N ARG A 493 -13.12 -6.42 -11.02
CA ARG A 493 -11.76 -6.32 -10.50
C ARG A 493 -11.67 -5.66 -9.13
N LEU A 494 -12.50 -4.64 -8.87
CA LEU A 494 -12.54 -4.01 -7.56
C LEU A 494 -13.09 -4.98 -6.50
N GLU A 495 -14.10 -5.77 -6.86
CA GLU A 495 -14.65 -6.83 -6.00
C GLU A 495 -13.63 -7.97 -5.80
N ALA A 496 -12.85 -8.33 -6.82
CA ALA A 496 -11.77 -9.31 -6.72
C ALA A 496 -10.59 -8.84 -5.86
N TYR A 497 -10.32 -7.53 -5.79
CA TYR A 497 -9.31 -6.97 -4.89
C TYR A 497 -9.70 -7.17 -3.43
N CYS A 498 -10.95 -6.85 -3.08
CA CYS A 498 -11.46 -7.10 -1.72
C CYS A 498 -11.55 -8.61 -1.42
N GLU A 499 -11.85 -9.45 -2.42
CA GLU A 499 -11.77 -10.91 -2.28
C GLU A 499 -10.36 -11.41 -1.93
N ASP A 500 -9.32 -10.87 -2.58
CA ASP A 500 -7.92 -11.20 -2.27
C ASP A 500 -7.60 -10.90 -0.80
N ASP A 501 -8.09 -9.78 -0.26
CA ASP A 501 -7.83 -9.36 1.12
C ASP A 501 -8.54 -10.25 2.14
N VAL A 502 -9.81 -10.61 1.93
CA VAL A 502 -10.50 -11.57 2.85
C VAL A 502 -9.91 -12.98 2.78
N ARG A 503 -9.45 -13.44 1.62
CA ARG A 503 -8.76 -14.75 1.49
C ARG A 503 -7.36 -14.72 2.08
N ALA A 504 -6.63 -13.62 1.92
CA ALA A 504 -5.36 -13.40 2.61
C ALA A 504 -5.56 -13.44 4.13
N LEU A 505 -6.60 -12.76 4.63
CA LEU A 505 -6.95 -12.73 6.04
C LEU A 505 -7.29 -14.12 6.57
N ALA A 506 -8.10 -14.88 5.84
CA ALA A 506 -8.44 -16.26 6.19
C ALA A 506 -7.17 -17.14 6.27
N THR A 507 -6.25 -16.99 5.30
CA THR A 507 -4.96 -17.71 5.30
C THR A 507 -4.14 -17.42 6.56
N VAL A 508 -4.08 -16.14 6.97
CA VAL A 508 -3.36 -15.74 8.19
C VAL A 508 -4.05 -16.30 9.44
N HIS A 509 -5.38 -16.24 9.51
CA HIS A 509 -6.15 -16.75 10.64
C HIS A 509 -5.98 -18.27 10.80
N GLU A 510 -6.08 -19.04 9.71
CA GLU A 510 -5.86 -20.49 9.72
C GLU A 510 -4.44 -20.86 10.21
N ALA A 511 -3.42 -20.15 9.72
CA ALA A 511 -2.04 -20.40 10.15
C ALA A 511 -1.82 -20.08 11.65
N LEU A 512 -2.53 -19.09 12.20
CA LEU A 512 -2.49 -18.78 13.63
C LEU A 512 -3.16 -19.88 14.47
N ASP A 513 -4.33 -20.35 14.01
CA ASP A 513 -5.09 -21.42 14.65
C ASP A 513 -4.30 -22.74 14.66
N ASP A 514 -3.69 -23.11 13.54
CA ASP A 514 -2.80 -24.28 13.45
C ASP A 514 -1.59 -24.19 14.38
N ALA A 515 -0.95 -23.02 14.44
CA ALA A 515 0.19 -22.80 15.32
C ALA A 515 -0.21 -22.92 16.81
N ALA A 516 -1.37 -22.38 17.20
CA ALA A 516 -1.88 -22.47 18.57
C ALA A 516 -2.21 -23.93 18.97
N ARG A 517 -2.78 -24.72 18.04
CA ARG A 517 -3.06 -26.14 18.27
C ARG A 517 -1.80 -26.99 18.46
N LEU A 518 -0.75 -26.72 17.68
CA LEU A 518 0.50 -27.49 17.74
C LEU A 518 1.25 -27.31 19.08
N GLU A 519 1.21 -26.13 19.68
CA GLU A 519 1.77 -25.91 21.04
C GLU A 519 0.97 -26.65 22.11
N THR A 520 -0.35 -26.60 22.03
CA THR A 520 -1.24 -27.29 22.97
C THR A 520 -0.96 -28.80 22.97
N ALA A 521 -0.70 -29.39 21.80
CA ALA A 521 -0.35 -30.81 21.67
C ALA A 521 1.08 -31.15 22.12
N SER A 522 2.01 -30.18 22.06
CA SER A 522 3.44 -30.37 22.38
C SER A 522 3.73 -30.22 23.88
N THR A 523 2.81 -29.66 24.66
CA THR A 523 2.92 -29.55 26.13
C THR A 523 2.60 -30.90 26.79
N PRO A 524 3.58 -31.64 27.36
CA PRO A 524 3.29 -32.92 28.01
C PRO A 524 2.47 -32.65 29.27
N THR A 525 1.28 -33.23 29.36
CA THR A 525 0.50 -33.29 30.60
C THR A 525 1.37 -33.91 31.68
N GLY A 526 1.78 -33.10 32.65
CA GLY A 526 2.68 -33.51 33.72
C GLY A 526 2.13 -34.68 34.53
N SER A 527 2.90 -35.76 34.51
CA SER A 527 2.99 -36.85 35.50
C SER A 527 1.67 -37.53 35.94
N ASP A 528 1.50 -38.75 35.43
CA ASP A 528 0.91 -39.87 36.15
C ASP A 528 1.29 -39.81 37.65
N THR A 529 0.32 -39.49 38.49
CA THR A 529 0.36 -39.92 39.88
C THR A 529 0.00 -41.40 39.89
N ALA A 530 1.04 -42.23 39.84
CA ALA A 530 0.93 -43.63 40.22
C ALA A 530 0.34 -43.70 41.64
N GLN A 531 -0.95 -44.00 41.73
CA GLN A 531 -1.66 -44.28 42.98
C GLN A 531 -1.16 -45.63 43.52
N GLY A 532 -0.03 -45.59 44.22
CA GLY A 532 0.51 -46.69 44.98
C GLY A 532 -0.24 -46.87 46.30
N SER A 533 -1.06 -47.92 46.36
CA SER A 533 -1.28 -48.80 47.52
C SER A 533 -1.30 -48.16 48.92
N LEU A 534 -2.51 -48.00 49.48
CA LEU A 534 -2.72 -48.10 50.93
C LEU A 534 -3.35 -49.46 51.23
N GLY A 535 -2.57 -50.30 51.91
CA GLY A 535 -3.00 -51.60 52.41
C GLY A 535 -3.92 -51.48 53.60
N ASP A 536 -4.84 -52.42 53.69
CA ASP A 536 -5.64 -52.70 54.88
C ASP A 536 -4.72 -53.06 56.06
N PHE A 537 -4.90 -52.34 57.17
CA PHE A 537 -4.57 -52.86 58.49
C PHE A 537 -5.88 -52.96 59.28
N THR A 538 -6.11 -54.17 59.77
CA THR A 538 -7.17 -54.72 60.63
C THR A 538 -7.82 -53.78 61.63
#